data_AF-A0A178DWR6-F1
#
_entry.id   AF-A0A178DWR6-F1
#
_cell.length_a   1.000
_cell.length_b   1.000
_cell.length_c   1.000
_cell.angle_alpha   90.00
_cell.angle_beta   90.00
_cell.angle_gamma   90.00
#
_symmetry.space_group_name_H-M   'P 1'
#
loop_
_entity.id
_entity.type
_entity.pdbx_description
1 polymer ?
#
loop_
_entity_poly.entity_id
_entity_poly.type
_entity_poly.pdbx_seq_one_letter_code
_entity_poly.pdbx_strand_id
1 'polypeptide(L)'
;TSSATSLVNLPPELILEIARNLPPDGKVALSYTHKRLCRILTLLSRERKAGLSTCARLAIRTYQESPRANPSHRRCIGCRNSYPTSLFSSSNSPFCITPSNGQDQEVIALPERFCAWH
;
A
#
# COMPACT_ATOMS: atom_id res chain seq x y z
N THR A 1 48.78 -8.44 -9.16
CA THR A 1 47.91 -8.61 -7.98
C THR A 1 46.76 -7.65 -8.10
N SER A 2 45.55 -8.13 -8.43
CA SER A 2 44.37 -7.28 -8.59
C SER A 2 43.87 -6.87 -7.21
N SER A 3 44.20 -5.64 -6.78
CA SER A 3 43.67 -5.06 -5.55
C SER A 3 42.17 -4.83 -5.74
N ALA A 4 41.34 -5.72 -5.19
CA ALA A 4 39.90 -5.57 -5.23
C ALA A 4 39.50 -4.22 -4.62
N THR A 5 39.02 -3.30 -5.45
CA THR A 5 38.45 -2.02 -5.03
C THR A 5 37.17 -2.30 -4.24
N SER A 6 37.28 -2.31 -2.92
CA SER A 6 36.13 -2.50 -2.03
C SER A 6 35.12 -1.37 -2.22
N LEU A 7 33.83 -1.72 -2.29
CA LEU A 7 32.69 -0.79 -2.41
C LEU A 7 32.72 0.30 -1.33
N VAL A 8 33.24 -0.01 -0.14
CA VAL A 8 33.33 0.91 0.99
C VAL A 8 34.29 2.07 0.69
N ASN A 9 35.28 1.88 -0.19
CA ASN A 9 36.29 2.90 -0.53
C ASN A 9 35.82 3.88 -1.60
N LEU A 10 34.65 3.66 -2.21
CA LEU A 10 34.12 4.57 -3.21
C LEU A 10 33.74 5.94 -2.60
N PRO A 11 33.80 7.01 -3.41
CA PRO A 11 33.16 8.27 -3.10
C PRO A 11 31.67 8.10 -2.75
N PRO A 12 31.14 8.85 -1.77
CA PRO A 12 29.74 8.76 -1.36
C PRO A 12 28.76 8.93 -2.51
N GLU A 13 29.06 9.77 -3.49
CA GLU A 13 28.22 10.08 -4.65
C GLU A 13 27.97 8.84 -5.49
N LEU A 14 29.02 8.04 -5.74
CA LEU A 14 28.92 6.78 -6.49
C LEU A 14 28.16 5.72 -5.71
N ILE A 15 28.35 5.66 -4.38
CA ILE A 15 27.59 4.75 -3.51
C ILE A 15 26.09 5.10 -3.53
N LEU A 16 25.77 6.40 -3.49
CA LEU A 16 24.39 6.87 -3.57
C LEU A 16 23.77 6.55 -4.94
N GLU A 17 24.53 6.67 -6.04
CA GLU A 17 24.05 6.35 -7.38
C GLU A 17 23.77 4.85 -7.56
N ILE A 18 24.66 3.99 -7.07
CA ILE A 18 24.44 2.54 -7.00
C ILE A 18 23.17 2.24 -6.18
N ALA A 19 23.06 2.89 -5.02
CA ALA A 19 21.90 2.74 -4.15
C ALA A 19 20.60 3.20 -4.81
N ARG A 20 20.57 4.25 -5.64
CA ARG A 20 19.34 4.69 -6.31
C ARG A 20 18.73 3.58 -7.19
N ASN A 21 19.58 2.80 -7.84
CA ASN A 21 19.24 1.71 -8.75
C ASN A 21 18.92 0.38 -8.03
N LEU A 22 19.16 0.27 -6.73
CA LEU A 22 18.81 -0.92 -5.94
C LEU A 22 17.31 -0.94 -5.55
N PRO A 23 16.68 -2.13 -5.51
CA PRO A 23 15.37 -2.30 -4.91
C PRO A 23 15.40 -1.97 -3.40
N PRO A 24 14.22 -1.75 -2.76
CA PRO A 24 14.14 -1.41 -1.34
C PRO A 24 14.92 -2.38 -0.45
N ASP A 25 14.74 -3.69 -0.67
CA ASP A 25 15.40 -4.73 0.13
C ASP A 25 16.92 -4.70 -0.03
N GLY A 26 17.40 -4.40 -1.24
CA GLY A 26 18.83 -4.24 -1.54
C GLY A 26 19.45 -3.05 -0.83
N LYS A 27 18.71 -1.93 -0.69
CA LYS A 27 19.17 -0.76 0.07
C LYS A 27 19.30 -1.08 1.56
N VAL A 28 18.32 -1.81 2.10
CA VAL A 28 18.33 -2.24 3.50
C VAL A 28 19.50 -3.18 3.73
N ALA A 29 19.64 -4.23 2.92
CA ALA A 29 20.77 -5.16 2.99
C ALA A 29 22.11 -4.43 2.94
N LEU A 30 22.29 -3.51 1.98
CA LEU A 30 23.50 -2.71 1.83
C LEU A 30 23.79 -1.86 3.07
N SER A 31 22.75 -1.27 3.69
CA SER A 31 22.91 -0.48 4.91
C SER A 31 23.42 -1.31 6.10
N TYR A 32 23.03 -2.59 6.19
CA TYR A 32 23.46 -3.47 7.26
C TYR A 32 24.86 -4.09 7.06
N THR A 33 25.41 -4.02 5.84
CA THR A 33 26.76 -4.57 5.58
C THR A 33 27.89 -3.81 6.28
N HIS A 34 27.78 -2.48 6.39
CA HIS A 34 28.86 -1.67 6.94
C HIS A 34 28.38 -0.31 7.48
N LYS A 35 28.90 0.12 8.63
CA LYS A 35 28.52 1.40 9.29
C LYS A 35 28.67 2.62 8.38
N ARG A 36 29.72 2.68 7.55
CA ARG A 36 29.93 3.77 6.58
C ARG A 36 28.83 3.81 5.53
N LEU A 37 28.43 2.66 4.98
CA LEU A 37 27.37 2.57 3.98
C LEU A 37 26.03 2.95 4.58
N CYS A 38 25.72 2.49 5.81
CA CYS A 38 24.53 2.92 6.54
C CYS A 38 24.42 4.45 6.65
N ARG A 39 25.51 5.13 7.05
CA ARG A 39 25.53 6.60 7.18
C ARG A 39 25.27 7.29 5.85
N ILE A 40 25.90 6.83 4.78
CA ILE A 40 25.72 7.39 3.43
C ILE A 40 24.27 7.19 2.95
N LEU A 41 23.73 5.97 3.06
CA LEU A 41 22.37 5.65 2.59
C LEU A 41 21.26 6.37 3.36
N THR A 42 21.51 6.76 4.61
CA THR A 42 20.59 7.58 5.40
C THR A 42 20.35 8.95 4.73
N LEU A 43 21.36 9.50 4.03
CA LEU A 43 21.24 10.75 3.28
C LEU A 43 20.26 10.61 2.10
N LEU A 44 20.31 9.48 1.40
CA LEU A 44 19.43 9.16 0.27
C LEU A 44 17.95 9.07 0.71
N SER A 45 17.71 8.54 1.91
CA SER A 45 16.38 8.49 2.51
C SER A 45 15.81 9.88 2.85
N ARG A 46 16.70 10.85 3.12
CA ARG A 46 16.32 12.24 3.38
C ARG A 46 15.93 12.98 2.10
N GLU A 47 16.56 12.66 0.97
CA GLU A 47 16.22 13.21 -0.35
C GLU A 47 14.83 12.76 -0.83
N ARG A 48 14.40 11.54 -0.47
CA ARG A 48 13.12 10.96 -0.89
C ARG A 48 11.91 11.39 -0.06
N LYS A 49 11.95 12.52 0.64
CA LYS A 49 10.74 13.11 1.23
C LYS A 49 9.84 13.79 0.18
N ALA A 50 9.70 13.18 -1.00
CA ALA A 50 8.55 13.48 -1.85
C ALA A 50 7.31 13.11 -1.02
N GLY A 51 6.51 14.11 -0.66
CA GLY A 51 5.34 13.90 0.19
C GLY A 51 4.49 12.77 -0.38
N LEU A 52 4.14 11.78 0.45
CA LEU A 52 3.26 10.69 0.05
C LEU A 52 2.04 11.26 -0.68
N SER A 53 1.68 10.66 -1.82
CA SER A 53 0.45 11.04 -2.50
C SER A 53 -0.75 10.86 -1.57
N THR A 54 -1.82 11.61 -1.80
CA THR A 54 -3.04 11.51 -0.98
C THR A 54 -3.57 10.07 -0.95
N CYS A 55 -3.49 9.35 -2.07
CA CYS A 55 -3.84 7.93 -2.16
C CYS A 55 -2.92 7.05 -1.31
N ALA A 56 -1.60 7.26 -1.35
CA ALA A 56 -0.66 6.50 -0.53
C ALA A 56 -0.88 6.72 0.96
N ARG A 57 -1.17 7.96 1.39
CA ARG A 57 -1.52 8.27 2.79
C ARG A 57 -2.81 7.57 3.22
N LEU A 58 -3.83 7.55 2.35
CA LEU A 58 -5.10 6.88 2.64
C LEU A 58 -4.93 5.36 2.75
N ALA A 59 -4.15 4.76 1.86
CA ALA A 59 -3.82 3.34 1.90
C ALA A 59 -3.09 2.99 3.20
N ILE A 60 -2.05 3.75 3.57
CA ILE A 60 -1.30 3.54 4.82
C ILE A 60 -2.22 3.63 6.03
N ARG A 61 -3.07 4.67 6.12
CA ARG A 61 -4.05 4.77 7.22
C ARG A 61 -5.00 3.57 7.26
N THR A 62 -5.48 3.13 6.09
CA THR A 62 -6.35 1.95 6.01
C THR A 62 -5.64 0.70 6.54
N TYR A 63 -4.38 0.46 6.14
CA TYR A 63 -3.63 -0.70 6.58
C TYR A 63 -3.24 -0.65 8.06
N GLN A 64 -3.08 0.55 8.62
CA GLN A 64 -2.76 0.77 10.03
C GLN A 64 -4.00 0.79 10.94
N GLU A 65 -5.20 1.01 10.40
CA GLU A 65 -6.44 0.84 11.13
C GLU A 65 -6.56 -0.64 11.50
N SER A 66 -6.27 -0.93 12.78
CA SER A 66 -6.40 -2.26 13.38
C SER A 66 -7.73 -2.88 12.95
N PRO A 67 -7.76 -4.15 12.52
CA PRO A 67 -8.99 -4.80 12.09
C PRO A 67 -9.91 -4.93 13.31
N ARG A 68 -10.74 -3.90 13.54
CA ARG A 68 -11.87 -4.00 14.45
C ARG A 68 -12.70 -5.16 13.92
N ALA A 69 -12.99 -6.12 14.79
CA ALA A 69 -13.50 -7.43 14.43
C ALA A 69 -14.74 -7.43 13.53
N ASN A 70 -15.51 -6.33 13.48
CA ASN A 70 -16.50 -6.06 12.43
C ASN A 70 -16.84 -4.56 12.45
N PRO A 71 -16.31 -3.73 11.55
CA PRO A 71 -16.70 -2.33 11.52
C PRO A 71 -18.17 -2.25 11.08
N SER A 72 -19.03 -1.56 11.83
CA SER A 72 -20.44 -1.35 11.44
C SER A 72 -20.58 -0.59 10.13
N HIS A 73 -19.54 0.16 9.75
CA HIS A 73 -19.47 0.95 8.53
C HIS A 73 -18.17 0.66 7.77
N ARG A 74 -18.26 0.60 6.44
CA ARG A 74 -17.15 0.50 5.51
C ARG A 74 -17.16 1.70 4.56
N ARG A 75 -15.97 2.15 4.16
CA ARG A 75 -15.81 3.22 3.19
C ARG A 75 -15.77 2.66 1.77
N CYS A 76 -16.60 3.21 0.88
CA CYS A 76 -16.62 2.85 -0.53
C CYS A 76 -15.45 3.53 -1.28
N ILE A 77 -14.73 2.79 -2.14
CA ILE A 77 -13.64 3.34 -2.96
C ILE A 77 -14.18 4.26 -4.07
N GLY A 78 -15.31 3.90 -4.69
CA GLY A 78 -15.96 4.69 -5.74
C GLY A 78 -16.56 6.00 -5.19
N CYS A 79 -17.49 5.91 -4.24
CA CYS A 79 -18.15 7.10 -3.68
C CYS A 79 -17.29 7.90 -2.69
N ARG A 80 -16.24 7.30 -2.11
CA ARG A 80 -15.43 7.85 -1.01
C ARG A 80 -16.20 8.16 0.29
N ASN A 81 -17.45 7.72 0.41
CA ASN A 81 -18.30 7.84 1.60
C ASN A 81 -18.31 6.56 2.45
N SER A 82 -18.65 6.70 3.73
CA SER A 82 -18.83 5.59 4.67
C SER A 82 -20.30 5.14 4.71
N TYR A 83 -20.52 3.84 4.51
CA TYR A 83 -21.84 3.22 4.49
C TYR A 83 -21.86 2.00 5.43
N PRO A 84 -23.03 1.60 5.96
CA PRO A 84 -23.21 0.33 6.65
C PRO A 84 -22.63 -0.85 5.85
N THR A 85 -22.05 -1.83 6.53
CA THR A 85 -21.50 -3.04 5.88
C THR A 85 -22.53 -3.83 5.09
N SER A 86 -23.82 -3.75 5.45
CA SER A 86 -24.92 -4.33 4.68
C SER A 86 -24.97 -3.80 3.23
N LEU A 87 -24.60 -2.54 2.99
CA LEU A 87 -24.57 -1.93 1.66
C LEU A 87 -23.35 -2.33 0.82
N PHE A 88 -22.55 -3.30 1.24
CA PHE A 88 -21.45 -3.89 0.45
C PHE A 88 -21.80 -5.28 -0.09
N SER A 89 -23.10 -5.60 -0.15
CA SER A 89 -23.64 -6.76 -0.85
C SER A 89 -24.53 -6.28 -2.00
N SER A 90 -24.39 -6.91 -3.17
CA SER A 90 -25.20 -6.58 -4.36
C SER A 90 -26.68 -6.73 -4.09
N SER A 91 -27.10 -7.71 -3.27
CA SER A 91 -28.49 -7.93 -2.85
C SER A 91 -29.19 -6.70 -2.26
N ASN A 92 -28.42 -5.79 -1.63
CA ASN A 92 -28.93 -4.55 -1.04
C ASN A 92 -28.85 -3.34 -1.99
N SER A 93 -28.57 -3.57 -3.27
CA SER A 93 -28.63 -2.55 -4.30
C SER A 93 -30.08 -2.15 -4.56
N PRO A 94 -30.40 -0.84 -4.71
CA PRO A 94 -31.72 -0.41 -5.14
C PRO A 94 -32.07 -0.89 -6.56
N PHE A 95 -31.07 -1.37 -7.32
CA PHE A 95 -31.27 -1.93 -8.65
C PHE A 95 -31.49 -3.44 -8.65
N CYS A 96 -31.37 -4.12 -7.51
CA CYS A 96 -31.66 -5.54 -7.41
C CYS A 96 -33.17 -5.77 -7.35
N ILE A 97 -33.70 -6.41 -8.39
CA ILE A 97 -35.09 -6.87 -8.43
C ILE A 97 -35.18 -8.11 -7.53
N THR A 98 -35.95 -8.02 -6.45
CA THR A 98 -36.24 -9.17 -5.58
C THR A 98 -37.32 -10.04 -6.25
N PRO A 99 -37.04 -11.30 -6.59
CA PRO A 99 -38.07 -12.19 -7.12
C PRO A 99 -39.07 -12.55 -6.01
N SER A 100 -40.37 -12.48 -6.29
CA SER A 100 -41.44 -12.72 -5.30
C SER A 100 -41.55 -14.16 -4.79
N ASN A 101 -40.80 -15.10 -5.38
CA ASN A 101 -40.99 -16.55 -5.18
C ASN A 101 -39.84 -17.25 -4.44
N GLY A 102 -39.00 -16.53 -3.70
CA GLY A 102 -38.06 -17.15 -2.74
C GLY A 102 -36.98 -18.07 -3.35
N GLN A 103 -36.78 -18.02 -4.68
CA GLN A 103 -35.68 -18.73 -5.32
C GLN A 103 -34.36 -17.98 -5.14
N ASP A 104 -33.29 -18.74 -4.98
CA ASP A 104 -31.94 -18.28 -4.63
C ASP A 104 -31.52 -17.05 -5.43
N GLN A 105 -31.32 -15.94 -4.70
CA GLN A 105 -30.89 -14.67 -5.30
C GLN A 105 -29.44 -14.83 -5.77
N GLU A 106 -29.17 -14.61 -7.05
CA GLU A 106 -27.80 -14.59 -7.58
C GLU A 106 -27.09 -13.33 -7.06
N VAL A 107 -26.47 -13.47 -5.88
CA VAL A 107 -25.70 -12.39 -5.26
C VAL A 107 -24.35 -12.30 -5.96
N ILE A 108 -24.22 -11.36 -6.90
CA ILE A 108 -22.94 -11.05 -7.53
C ILE A 108 -22.00 -10.49 -6.47
N ALA A 109 -20.83 -11.09 -6.29
CA ALA A 109 -19.84 -10.58 -5.34
C ALA A 109 -19.31 -9.22 -5.81
N LEU A 110 -19.56 -8.18 -5.01
CA LEU A 110 -18.98 -6.85 -5.25
C LEU A 110 -17.47 -6.88 -5.00
N PRO A 111 -16.67 -6.17 -5.81
CA PRO A 111 -15.26 -5.97 -5.52
C PRO A 111 -15.05 -5.39 -4.12
N GLU A 112 -13.92 -5.70 -3.50
CA GLU A 112 -13.67 -5.31 -2.13
C GLU A 112 -13.77 -3.78 -1.95
N ARG A 113 -14.58 -3.35 -0.97
CA ARG A 113 -14.86 -1.94 -0.65
C ARG A 113 -15.62 -1.15 -1.75
N PHE A 114 -16.41 -1.81 -2.60
CA PHE A 114 -17.47 -1.15 -3.39
C PHE A 114 -18.84 -1.29 -2.72
N CYS A 115 -19.60 -0.20 -2.63
CA CYS A 115 -20.97 -0.25 -2.14
C CYS A 115 -21.94 -0.64 -3.27
N ALA A 116 -23.14 -1.08 -2.91
CA ALA A 116 -24.18 -1.59 -3.81
C ALA A 116 -24.78 -0.56 -4.77
N TRP A 117 -24.30 0.69 -4.74
CA TRP A 117 -24.63 1.74 -5.70
C TRP A 117 -23.71 1.72 -6.93
N HIS A 118 -22.74 0.81 -6.97
CA HIS A 118 -21.79 0.56 -8.05
C HIS A 118 -21.87 -0.90 -8.49
#